data_AF-A0A6C0L136-F1
#
_entry.id   AF-A0A6C0L136-F1
#
_cell.length_a   1.000
_cell.length_b   1.000
_cell.length_c   1.000
_cell.angle_alpha   90.00
_cell.angle_beta   90.00
_cell.angle_gamma   90.00
#
_symmetry.space_group_name_H-M   'P 1'
#
loop_
_entity.id
_entity.type
_entity.pdbx_description
1 polymer ?
#
loop_
_entity_poly.entity_id
_entity_poly.type
_entity_poly.pdbx_seq_one_letter_code
_entity_poly.pdbx_strand_id
1 'polypeptide(L)'
;MEYLIEHDKINEHNLIFKMPIKNQNENYINFYKILFSNKNITLKYILVKLNLTSFIIKQDSHRYKVIVNKNDSFIKNIEQIEKKILNSINNTINKSIVHNLSNDINSKPYLYSFLHNPNLERFHIKISGIWESESSIGLVYKFYYNTSTENFSNIIC
;
A
#
# COMPACT_ATOMS: atom_id res chain seq x y z
N MET A 1 -1.78 3.32 18.73
CA MET A 1 -0.43 2.78 18.48
C MET A 1 -0.44 2.13 17.11
N GLU A 2 0.38 2.62 16.19
CA GLU A 2 0.55 2.03 14.86
C GLU A 2 1.75 1.08 14.91
N TYR A 3 1.66 -0.06 14.23
CA TYR A 3 2.73 -1.05 14.20
C TYR A 3 3.25 -1.20 12.78
N LEU A 4 4.55 -0.97 12.61
CA LEU A 4 5.23 -1.09 11.33
C LEU A 4 5.68 -2.52 11.12
N ILE A 5 5.35 -3.07 9.96
CA ILE A 5 5.76 -4.42 9.56
C ILE A 5 6.84 -4.26 8.49
N GLU A 6 7.99 -4.88 8.74
CA GLU A 6 9.04 -5.01 7.75
C GLU A 6 8.60 -6.00 6.67
N HIS A 7 8.97 -5.72 5.41
CA HIS A 7 8.50 -6.46 4.25
C HIS A 7 8.74 -7.99 4.32
N ASP A 8 9.85 -8.40 4.92
CA ASP A 8 10.30 -9.77 5.10
C ASP A 8 9.47 -10.54 6.15
N LYS A 9 8.81 -9.82 7.07
CA LYS A 9 7.94 -10.40 8.10
C LYS A 9 6.52 -10.68 7.62
N ILE A 10 6.17 -10.31 6.39
CA ILE A 10 4.86 -10.58 5.81
C ILE A 10 4.89 -11.98 5.15
N ASN A 11 4.27 -12.94 5.82
CA ASN A 11 4.08 -14.30 5.32
C ASN A 11 2.58 -14.62 5.19
N GLU A 12 2.25 -15.57 4.31
CA GLU A 12 0.87 -15.96 4.01
C GLU A 12 0.10 -16.40 5.27
N HIS A 13 0.75 -17.14 6.17
CA HIS A 13 0.18 -17.57 7.45
C HIS A 13 -0.18 -16.42 8.41
N ASN A 14 0.33 -15.21 8.17
CA ASN A 14 -0.02 -14.03 8.95
C ASN A 14 -1.21 -13.27 8.36
N LEU A 15 -1.68 -13.66 7.17
CA LEU A 15 -2.75 -12.96 6.46
C LEU A 15 -4.09 -13.64 6.73
N ILE A 16 -5.04 -12.85 7.21
CA ILE A 16 -6.42 -13.31 7.39
C ILE A 16 -7.31 -12.43 6.53
N PHE A 17 -8.08 -13.04 5.64
CA PHE A 17 -9.05 -12.36 4.80
C PHE A 17 -10.45 -12.58 5.36
N LYS A 18 -11.14 -11.48 5.69
CA LYS A 18 -12.56 -11.58 6.06
C LYS A 18 -13.41 -11.93 4.84
N MET A 19 -14.60 -12.46 5.10
CA MET A 19 -15.62 -12.62 4.08
C MET A 19 -15.88 -11.31 3.33
N PRO A 20 -16.08 -11.37 2.01
CA PRO A 20 -16.24 -10.19 1.19
C PRO A 20 -17.50 -9.45 1.58
N ILE A 21 -17.41 -8.12 1.53
CA ILE A 21 -18.58 -7.25 1.54
C ILE A 21 -18.73 -6.62 0.16
N LYS A 22 -19.97 -6.34 -0.26
CA LYS A 22 -20.22 -5.61 -1.50
C LYS A 22 -19.48 -4.27 -1.47
N ASN A 23 -18.71 -3.98 -2.51
CA ASN A 23 -18.02 -2.69 -2.60
C ASN A 23 -19.02 -1.59 -2.96
N GLN A 24 -18.73 -0.35 -2.54
CA GLN A 24 -19.53 0.82 -2.93
C GLN A 24 -19.16 1.35 -4.31
N ASN A 25 -17.98 0.98 -4.82
CA ASN A 25 -17.53 1.36 -6.15
C ASN A 25 -18.12 0.39 -7.19
N GLU A 26 -18.84 0.91 -8.18
CA GLU A 26 -19.50 0.11 -9.22
C GLU A 26 -18.55 -0.77 -10.03
N ASN A 27 -17.27 -0.38 -10.16
CA ASN A 27 -16.26 -1.16 -10.88
C ASN A 27 -15.76 -2.37 -10.08
N TYR A 28 -16.04 -2.43 -8.78
CA TYR A 28 -15.59 -3.49 -7.88
C TYR A 28 -16.79 -4.16 -7.23
N ILE A 29 -16.94 -5.47 -7.41
CA ILE A 29 -18.08 -6.20 -6.86
C ILE A 29 -17.91 -6.46 -5.37
N ASN A 30 -16.68 -6.75 -4.92
CA ASN A 30 -16.39 -7.16 -3.55
C ASN A 30 -15.16 -6.44 -2.97
N PHE A 31 -15.12 -6.39 -1.65
CA PHE A 31 -13.97 -5.98 -0.86
C PHE A 31 -13.66 -7.02 0.21
N TYR A 32 -12.43 -7.53 0.19
CA TYR A 32 -11.91 -8.45 1.22
C TYR A 32 -11.05 -7.65 2.20
N LYS A 33 -11.52 -7.57 3.45
CA LYS A 33 -10.74 -6.93 4.51
C LYS A 33 -9.56 -7.81 4.88
N ILE A 34 -8.35 -7.29 4.77
CA ILE A 34 -7.15 -7.96 5.28
C ILE A 34 -6.93 -7.62 6.76
N LEU A 35 -6.57 -8.65 7.53
CA LEU A 35 -5.99 -8.52 8.85
C LEU A 35 -4.60 -9.16 8.82
N PHE A 36 -3.68 -8.59 9.59
CA PHE A 36 -2.38 -9.20 9.85
C PHE A 36 -2.37 -9.74 11.27
N SER A 37 -2.03 -11.00 11.46
CA SER A 37 -1.98 -11.64 12.77
C SER A 37 -0.70 -12.43 12.97
N ASN A 38 -0.10 -12.27 14.14
CA ASN A 38 0.99 -13.11 14.61
C ASN A 38 0.72 -13.50 16.08
N LYS A 39 1.68 -14.16 16.73
CA LYS A 39 1.54 -14.63 18.11
C LYS A 39 1.24 -13.53 19.14
N ASN A 40 1.62 -12.29 18.83
CA ASN A 40 1.60 -11.18 19.78
C ASN A 40 0.48 -10.17 19.49
N ILE A 41 0.13 -9.99 18.21
CA ILE A 41 -0.77 -8.90 17.77
C ILE A 41 -1.65 -9.31 16.60
N THR A 42 -2.83 -8.71 16.54
CA THR A 42 -3.69 -8.70 15.34
C THR A 42 -3.99 -7.26 14.94
N LEU A 43 -3.69 -6.92 13.69
CA LEU A 43 -3.80 -5.59 13.12
C LEU A 43 -4.89 -5.55 12.04
N LYS A 44 -5.61 -4.43 11.97
CA LYS A 44 -6.71 -4.21 11.01
C LYS A 44 -6.22 -3.88 9.59
N TYR A 45 -4.93 -3.80 9.38
CA TYR A 45 -4.27 -3.46 8.12
C TYR A 45 -2.78 -3.78 8.26
N ILE A 46 -2.08 -3.84 7.14
CA ILE A 46 -0.62 -3.93 7.09
C ILE A 46 -0.10 -2.52 6.86
N LEU A 47 0.88 -2.09 7.66
CA LEU A 47 1.58 -0.82 7.46
C LEU A 47 3.05 -1.13 7.17
N VAL A 48 3.47 -0.88 5.94
CA VAL A 48 4.83 -1.17 5.45
C VAL A 48 5.63 0.12 5.39
N LYS A 49 6.81 0.14 5.99
CA LYS A 49 7.73 1.27 5.89
C LYS A 49 8.40 1.32 4.51
N LEU A 50 8.39 2.50 3.90
CA LEU A 50 9.11 2.74 2.65
C LEU A 50 10.55 3.13 2.97
N ASN A 51 11.44 2.14 2.92
CA ASN A 51 12.88 2.37 3.09
C ASN A 51 13.48 2.83 1.75
N LEU A 52 13.19 4.06 1.34
CA LEU A 52 13.74 4.68 0.12
C LEU A 52 15.24 4.92 0.31
N THR A 53 16.07 4.45 -0.63
CA THR A 53 17.54 4.57 -0.56
C THR A 53 18.11 5.51 -1.61
N SER A 54 17.41 5.67 -2.74
CA SER A 54 17.83 6.46 -3.90
C SER A 54 16.65 7.31 -4.40
N PHE A 55 16.56 8.54 -3.89
CA PHE A 55 15.51 9.48 -4.25
C PHE A 55 16.05 10.91 -4.37
N ILE A 56 15.28 11.75 -5.05
CA ILE A 56 15.50 13.20 -5.15
C ILE A 56 14.20 13.89 -4.74
N ILE A 57 14.32 14.95 -3.95
CA ILE A 57 13.21 15.86 -3.65
C ILE A 57 13.36 17.06 -4.56
N LYS A 58 12.44 17.21 -5.52
CA LYS A 58 12.39 18.39 -6.40
C LYS A 58 11.30 19.33 -5.92
N GLN A 59 11.66 20.57 -5.62
CA GLN A 59 10.68 21.63 -5.40
C GLN A 59 10.18 22.14 -6.76
N ASP A 60 8.86 22.16 -6.94
CA ASP A 60 8.20 22.68 -8.13
C ASP A 60 6.99 23.50 -7.69
N SER A 61 7.07 24.81 -7.91
CA SER A 61 6.16 25.80 -7.32
C SER A 61 6.09 25.68 -5.78
N HIS A 62 4.89 25.47 -5.23
CA HIS A 62 4.64 25.34 -3.78
C HIS A 62 4.63 23.87 -3.30
N ARG A 63 5.20 22.94 -4.07
CA ARG A 63 5.17 21.50 -3.72
C ARG A 63 6.54 20.85 -3.82
N TYR A 64 6.76 19.87 -2.96
CA TYR A 64 7.94 19.02 -2.91
C TYR A 64 7.59 17.64 -3.48
N LYS A 65 8.13 17.32 -4.66
CA LYS A 65 7.90 16.06 -5.36
C LYS A 65 9.02 15.08 -5.03
N VAL A 66 8.67 13.91 -4.51
CA VAL A 66 9.61 12.82 -4.26
C VAL A 66 9.74 11.97 -5.51
N ILE A 67 10.87 12.06 -6.19
CA ILE A 67 11.20 11.27 -7.37
C ILE A 67 12.11 10.15 -6.90
N VAL A 68 11.67 8.90 -7.09
CA VAL A 68 12.46 7.74 -6.68
C VAL A 68 13.08 7.08 -7.90
N ASN A 69 14.32 6.61 -7.74
CA ASN A 69 14.99 5.79 -8.73
C ASN A 69 14.18 4.49 -8.96
N LYS A 70 13.87 4.19 -10.22
CA LYS A 70 13.09 3.00 -10.59
C LYS A 70 13.82 1.67 -10.30
N ASN A 71 15.13 1.73 -10.09
CA ASN A 71 15.95 0.59 -9.70
C ASN A 71 16.12 0.45 -8.17
N ASP A 72 15.50 1.31 -7.37
CA ASP A 72 15.60 1.23 -5.92
C ASP A 72 15.01 -0.10 -5.41
N SER A 73 15.74 -0.72 -4.47
CA SER A 73 15.36 -1.97 -3.82
C SER A 73 13.95 -1.95 -3.21
N PHE A 74 13.46 -0.79 -2.76
CA PHE A 74 12.12 -0.70 -2.17
C PHE A 74 11.02 -1.08 -3.17
N ILE A 75 11.18 -0.77 -4.47
CA ILE A 75 10.17 -1.08 -5.50
C ILE A 75 10.01 -2.59 -5.61
N LYS A 76 11.13 -3.31 -5.65
CA LYS A 76 11.16 -4.78 -5.68
C LYS A 76 10.49 -5.36 -4.44
N ASN A 77 10.75 -4.77 -3.26
CA ASN A 77 10.14 -5.22 -2.01
C ASN A 77 8.61 -5.02 -2.01
N ILE A 78 8.13 -3.90 -2.53
CA ILE A 78 6.69 -3.64 -2.67
C ILE A 78 6.04 -4.62 -3.64
N GLU A 79 6.67 -4.88 -4.77
CA GLU A 79 6.19 -5.85 -5.75
C GLU A 79 6.09 -7.26 -5.16
N GLN A 80 7.07 -7.66 -4.37
CA GLN A 80 7.05 -8.94 -3.65
C GLN A 80 5.94 -9.02 -2.61
N ILE A 81 5.73 -7.97 -1.82
CA ILE A 81 4.63 -7.90 -0.84
C ILE A 81 3.28 -8.01 -1.55
N GLU A 82 3.09 -7.27 -2.64
CA GLU A 82 1.86 -7.28 -3.42
C GLU A 82 1.58 -8.66 -4.01
N LYS A 83 2.59 -9.30 -4.62
CA LYS A 83 2.50 -10.68 -5.12
C LYS A 83 2.12 -11.66 -4.02
N LYS A 84 2.79 -11.62 -2.87
CA LYS A 84 2.50 -12.50 -1.72
C LYS A 84 1.05 -12.36 -1.25
N ILE A 85 0.59 -11.13 -1.04
CA ILE A 85 -0.78 -10.88 -0.54
C ILE A 85 -1.82 -11.36 -1.57
N LEU A 86 -1.68 -11.00 -2.84
CA LEU A 86 -2.67 -11.36 -3.86
C LEU A 86 -2.68 -12.86 -4.14
N ASN A 87 -1.53 -13.52 -4.24
CA ASN A 87 -1.44 -14.97 -4.43
C ASN A 87 -2.10 -15.74 -3.29
N SER A 88 -1.95 -15.28 -2.05
CA SER A 88 -2.50 -15.97 -0.87
C SER A 88 -4.03 -16.10 -0.89
N ILE A 89 -4.75 -15.11 -1.43
CA ILE A 89 -6.21 -15.18 -1.56
C ILE A 89 -6.65 -15.77 -2.90
N ASN A 90 -5.80 -15.65 -3.94
CA ASN A 90 -6.22 -16.00 -5.30
C ASN A 90 -6.42 -17.51 -5.48
N ASN A 91 -5.83 -18.34 -4.62
CA ASN A 91 -6.13 -19.78 -4.56
C ASN A 91 -7.61 -20.06 -4.30
N THR A 92 -8.34 -19.10 -3.69
CA THR A 92 -9.78 -19.20 -3.43
C THR A 92 -10.61 -18.45 -4.47
N ILE A 93 -10.18 -17.25 -4.88
CA ILE A 93 -10.96 -16.38 -5.78
C ILE A 93 -10.81 -16.78 -7.26
N ASN A 94 -9.63 -17.28 -7.65
CA ASN A 94 -9.29 -17.70 -9.01
C ASN A 94 -9.57 -16.63 -10.08
N LYS A 95 -9.02 -15.43 -9.91
CA LYS A 95 -9.13 -14.30 -10.85
C LYS A 95 -7.76 -13.80 -11.29
N SER A 96 -7.76 -12.94 -12.31
CA SER A 96 -6.52 -12.30 -12.76
C SER A 96 -5.99 -11.34 -11.69
N ILE A 97 -4.68 -11.33 -11.49
CA ILE A 97 -4.03 -10.48 -10.49
C ILE A 97 -3.59 -9.19 -11.15
N VAL A 98 -4.00 -8.06 -10.58
CA VAL A 98 -3.57 -6.73 -10.98
C VAL A 98 -2.60 -6.17 -9.94
N HIS A 99 -1.34 -5.98 -10.33
CA HIS A 99 -0.30 -5.38 -9.50
C HIS A 99 -0.43 -3.85 -9.45
N ASN A 100 -1.59 -3.35 -9.02
CA ASN A 100 -1.95 -1.94 -9.09
C ASN A 100 -1.07 -1.05 -8.20
N LEU A 101 -0.51 -1.55 -7.09
CA LEU A 101 0.42 -0.77 -6.29
C LEU A 101 1.77 -0.59 -6.99
N SER A 102 2.35 -1.69 -7.48
CA SER A 102 3.65 -1.65 -8.17
C SER A 102 3.54 -0.84 -9.46
N ASN A 103 2.46 -1.02 -10.23
CA ASN A 103 2.19 -0.26 -11.45
C ASN A 103 2.06 1.24 -11.17
N ASP A 104 1.37 1.64 -10.10
CA ASP A 104 1.26 3.05 -9.70
C ASP A 104 2.62 3.67 -9.36
N ILE A 105 3.46 2.95 -8.61
CA ILE A 105 4.81 3.42 -8.26
C ILE A 105 5.67 3.57 -9.51
N ASN A 106 5.57 2.63 -10.45
CA ASN A 106 6.39 2.60 -11.65
C ASN A 106 5.94 3.58 -12.73
N SER A 107 4.63 3.80 -12.88
CA SER A 107 4.08 4.70 -13.90
C SER A 107 4.18 6.18 -13.52
N LYS A 108 4.13 6.52 -12.22
CA LYS A 108 4.13 7.92 -11.79
C LYS A 108 5.51 8.56 -11.94
N PRO A 109 5.58 9.84 -12.39
CA PRO A 109 6.83 10.59 -12.49
C PRO A 109 7.41 10.97 -11.11
N TYR A 110 6.57 10.99 -10.08
CA TYR A 110 6.96 11.17 -8.68
C TYR A 110 6.05 10.30 -7.80
N LEU A 111 6.59 9.80 -6.69
CA LEU A 111 5.90 8.90 -5.77
C LEU A 111 4.81 9.64 -4.98
N TYR A 112 5.14 10.84 -4.48
CA TYR A 112 4.21 11.68 -3.74
C TYR A 112 4.60 13.16 -3.83
N SER A 113 3.65 14.04 -3.57
CA SER A 113 3.81 15.49 -3.64
C SER A 113 3.35 16.15 -2.34
N PHE A 114 4.29 16.73 -1.61
CA PHE A 114 4.08 17.33 -0.29
C PHE A 114 3.99 18.86 -0.37
N LEU A 115 3.30 19.49 0.57
CA LEU A 115 3.24 20.96 0.69
C LEU A 115 4.51 21.54 1.34
N HIS A 116 5.20 20.74 2.17
CA HIS A 116 6.43 21.10 2.85
C HIS A 116 7.52 20.07 2.55
N ASN A 117 8.77 20.41 2.82
CA ASN A 117 9.89 19.48 2.65
C ASN A 117 9.65 18.22 3.51
N PRO A 118 9.47 17.03 2.92
CA PRO A 118 9.00 15.87 3.67
C PRO A 118 10.11 15.20 4.48
N ASN A 119 9.77 14.76 5.70
CA ASN A 119 10.53 13.71 6.39
C ASN A 119 10.02 12.33 5.92
N LEU A 120 10.82 11.65 5.11
CA LEU A 120 10.47 10.36 4.52
C LEU A 120 10.61 9.17 5.49
N GLU A 121 11.19 9.36 6.68
CA GLU A 121 11.22 8.30 7.70
C GLU A 121 9.83 7.85 8.15
N ARG A 122 8.84 8.75 7.98
CA ARG A 122 7.42 8.51 8.32
C ARG A 122 6.58 8.17 7.11
N PHE A 123 7.19 7.77 6.01
CA PHE A 123 6.49 7.43 4.79
C PHE A 123 6.23 5.92 4.69
N HIS A 124 4.96 5.56 4.59
CA HIS A 124 4.49 4.19 4.71
C HIS A 124 3.44 3.88 3.65
N ILE A 125 3.20 2.60 3.41
CA ILE A 125 2.06 2.11 2.64
C ILE A 125 1.15 1.36 3.58
N LYS A 126 -0.10 1.80 3.65
CA LYS A 126 -1.17 1.10 4.35
C LYS A 126 -1.91 0.21 3.36
N ILE A 127 -1.84 -1.10 3.55
CA ILE A 127 -2.62 -2.09 2.79
C ILE A 127 -3.79 -2.53 3.66
N SER A 128 -5.01 -2.24 3.20
CA SER A 128 -6.22 -2.35 4.00
C SER A 128 -7.15 -3.50 3.57
N GLY A 129 -6.93 -4.05 2.38
CA GLY A 129 -7.71 -5.14 1.83
C GLY A 129 -7.42 -5.37 0.36
N ILE A 130 -8.32 -6.10 -0.28
CA ILE A 130 -8.28 -6.47 -1.69
C ILE A 130 -9.61 -6.07 -2.32
N TRP A 131 -9.57 -5.39 -3.45
CA TRP A 131 -10.75 -5.16 -4.30
C TRP A 131 -10.85 -6.31 -5.29
N GLU A 132 -12.09 -6.65 -5.65
CA GLU A 132 -12.39 -7.67 -6.65
C GLU A 132 -13.38 -7.07 -7.65
N SER A 133 -13.08 -7.20 -8.94
CA SER A 133 -14.01 -6.96 -10.04
C SER A 133 -14.57 -8.29 -10.55
N GLU A 134 -15.33 -8.27 -11.65
CA GLU A 134 -15.80 -9.51 -12.29
C GLU A 134 -14.66 -10.44 -12.71
N SER A 135 -13.53 -9.88 -13.17
CA SER A 135 -12.42 -10.64 -13.79
C SER A 135 -11.10 -10.59 -13.02
N SER A 136 -10.96 -9.68 -12.06
CA SER A 136 -9.65 -9.30 -11.51
C SER A 136 -9.68 -9.04 -10.01
N ILE A 137 -8.52 -9.13 -9.37
CA ILE A 137 -8.28 -8.66 -8.00
C ILE A 137 -7.05 -7.75 -7.92
N GLY A 138 -7.04 -6.84 -6.95
CA GLY A 138 -5.89 -5.99 -6.65
C GLY A 138 -5.94 -5.42 -5.24
N LEU A 139 -4.87 -4.75 -4.83
CA LEU A 139 -4.76 -4.21 -3.47
C LEU A 139 -5.58 -2.93 -3.29
N VAL A 140 -6.20 -2.80 -2.11
CA VAL A 140 -6.68 -1.52 -1.59
C VAL A 140 -5.62 -0.94 -0.66
N TYR A 141 -4.92 0.09 -1.12
CA TYR A 141 -3.81 0.70 -0.40
C TYR A 141 -3.89 2.23 -0.37
N LYS A 142 -3.12 2.83 0.53
CA LYS A 142 -2.91 4.29 0.59
C LYS A 142 -1.48 4.60 1.03
N PHE A 143 -0.85 5.58 0.39
CA PHE A 143 0.38 6.20 0.91
C PHE A 143 0.05 6.99 2.16
N TYR A 144 0.73 6.67 3.26
CA TYR A 144 0.51 7.25 4.57
C TYR A 144 1.78 8.01 4.97
N TYR A 145 1.62 9.29 5.28
CA TYR A 145 2.69 10.14 5.76
C TYR A 145 2.24 10.78 7.08
N ASN A 146 3.15 10.84 8.04
CA ASN A 146 2.96 11.35 9.41
C ASN A 146 2.25 10.37 10.39
N THR A 147 2.68 10.38 11.66
CA THR A 147 2.21 9.50 12.75
C THR A 147 1.28 10.21 13.73
N SER A 148 0.75 11.37 13.37
CA SER A 148 -0.22 12.09 14.18
C SER A 148 -1.33 12.58 13.28
N THR A 149 -2.56 12.49 13.78
CA THR A 149 -3.77 13.15 13.29
C THR A 149 -3.49 14.59 12.86
N GLU A 150 -3.02 14.80 11.64
CA GLU A 150 -3.29 16.03 10.93
C GLU A 150 -4.72 15.89 10.42
N ASN A 151 -5.55 16.87 10.77
CA ASN A 151 -6.95 16.91 10.34
C ASN A 151 -7.03 16.62 8.84
N PHE A 152 -7.97 15.74 8.48
CA PHE A 152 -8.28 15.32 7.11
C PHE A 152 -8.50 16.49 6.13
N SER A 153 -8.64 17.72 6.61
CA SER A 153 -8.77 18.95 5.82
C SER A 153 -7.58 19.28 4.91
N ASN A 154 -6.41 18.67 5.12
CA ASN A 154 -5.21 18.99 4.35
C ASN A 154 -4.86 17.98 3.24
N ILE A 155 -5.69 16.94 3.06
CA ILE A 155 -5.54 15.97 1.96
C ILE A 155 -6.63 16.27 0.93
N ILE A 156 -6.33 17.11 -0.05
CA ILE A 156 -7.18 17.27 -1.25
C ILE A 156 -6.82 16.14 -2.21
N CYS A 157 -7.84 15.39 -2.63
CA CYS A 157 -7.79 14.34 -3.65
C CYS A 157 -7.33 14.87 -5.02
#